data_AF-A0A6G1GKI9-F1
#
_entry.id   AF-A0A6G1GKI9-F1
#
_cell.length_a   1.000
_cell.length_b   1.000
_cell.length_c   1.000
_cell.angle_alpha   90.00
_cell.angle_beta   90.00
_cell.angle_gamma   90.00
#
_symmetry.space_group_name_H-M   'P 1'
#
loop_
_entity.id
_entity.type
_entity.pdbx_description
1 polymer ?
#
loop_
_entity_poly.entity_id
_entity_poly.type
_entity_poly.pdbx_seq_one_letter_code
_entity_poly.pdbx_strand_id
1 'polypeptide(L)'
;MPSYDIATRAQALTLKLFGFSNAQIESTTGIQPRTLNNIYRKAISRGLNPQESTKILDYHIEDGSRSGRPTKQGEEVTSNVLSKVRGDRYAREKTCAYIAAEIGGVSEVTVWRILRQAGFRKTKPTRKPGLTAEMKEARL
;
A
#
# COMPACT_ATOMS: atom_id res chain seq x y z
N MET A 1 16.13 0.65 -14.42
CA MET A 1 16.03 1.57 -15.58
C MET A 1 16.29 2.97 -15.08
N PRO A 2 17.01 3.81 -15.85
CA PRO A 2 17.02 5.25 -15.61
C PRO A 2 15.57 5.72 -15.46
N SER A 3 15.30 6.56 -14.45
CA SER A 3 13.99 7.16 -14.30
C SER A 3 13.86 8.24 -15.35
N TYR A 4 12.90 8.09 -16.26
CA TYR A 4 12.56 9.11 -17.24
C TYR A 4 11.28 9.79 -16.81
N ASP A 5 11.24 11.11 -16.94
CA ASP A 5 10.06 11.90 -16.61
C ASP A 5 8.89 11.53 -17.52
N ILE A 6 7.67 11.75 -17.05
CA ILE A 6 6.43 11.45 -17.80
C ILE A 6 6.45 12.17 -19.16
N ALA A 7 6.90 13.43 -19.18
CA ALA A 7 7.03 14.24 -20.39
C ALA A 7 7.98 13.59 -21.42
N THR A 8 9.17 13.16 -21.01
CA THR A 8 10.16 12.53 -21.90
C THR A 8 9.63 11.22 -22.47
N ARG A 9 8.93 10.42 -21.65
CA ARG A 9 8.29 9.17 -22.11
C ARG A 9 7.15 9.45 -23.08
N ALA A 10 6.36 10.49 -22.85
CA ALA A 10 5.30 10.92 -23.75
C ALA A 10 5.87 11.37 -25.09
N GLN A 11 6.92 12.20 -25.08
CA GLN A 11 7.62 12.63 -26.28
C GLN A 11 8.21 11.46 -27.07
N ALA A 12 8.83 10.47 -26.40
CA ALA A 12 9.35 9.29 -27.09
C ALA A 12 8.23 8.48 -27.74
N LEU A 13 7.10 8.33 -27.04
CA LEU A 13 5.96 7.57 -27.53
C LEU A 13 5.25 8.29 -28.68
N THR A 14 5.10 9.62 -28.64
CA THR A 14 4.57 10.39 -29.78
C THR A 14 5.44 10.18 -31.01
N LEU A 15 6.75 10.37 -30.90
CA LEU A 15 7.67 10.17 -32.02
C LEU A 15 7.60 8.75 -32.59
N LYS A 16 7.40 7.74 -31.73
CA LYS A 16 7.20 6.36 -32.16
C LYS A 16 5.90 6.17 -32.96
N LEU A 17 4.80 6.80 -32.52
CA LEU A 17 3.51 6.75 -33.22
C LEU A 17 3.57 7.46 -34.58
N PHE A 18 4.34 8.55 -34.68
CA PHE A 18 4.56 9.27 -35.94
C PHE A 18 5.60 8.61 -36.88
N GLY A 19 6.13 7.43 -36.52
CA GLY A 19 6.98 6.64 -37.42
C GLY A 19 8.46 7.05 -37.47
N PHE A 20 8.94 7.84 -36.50
CA PHE A 20 10.37 8.16 -36.42
C PHE A 20 11.21 6.90 -36.16
N SER A 21 12.44 6.89 -36.71
CA SER A 21 13.37 5.78 -36.50
C SER A 21 13.82 5.71 -35.04
N ASN A 22 14.11 4.50 -34.55
CA ASN A 22 14.55 4.31 -33.16
C ASN A 22 15.83 5.11 -32.84
N ALA A 23 16.75 5.26 -33.81
CA ALA A 23 17.99 6.03 -33.65
C ALA A 23 17.72 7.53 -33.47
N GLN A 24 16.76 8.09 -34.22
CA GLN A 24 16.34 9.49 -34.05
C GLN A 24 15.69 9.73 -32.69
N ILE A 25 14.83 8.79 -32.26
CA ILE A 25 14.15 8.88 -30.97
C ILE A 25 15.15 8.81 -29.81
N GLU A 26 16.12 7.90 -29.89
CA GLU A 26 17.19 7.78 -28.89
C GLU A 26 18.06 9.04 -28.85
N SER A 27 18.46 9.58 -30.00
CA SER A 27 19.21 10.85 -30.08
C SER A 27 18.44 12.03 -29.47
N THR A 28 17.12 12.09 -29.68
CA THR A 28 16.29 13.21 -29.22
C THR A 28 15.91 13.11 -27.75
N THR A 29 15.57 11.91 -27.27
CA THR A 29 14.98 11.69 -25.93
C THR A 29 15.94 11.02 -24.94
N GLY A 30 17.06 10.48 -25.42
CA GLY A 30 17.97 9.63 -24.64
C GLY A 30 17.42 8.24 -24.30
N ILE A 31 16.19 7.91 -24.73
CA ILE A 31 15.55 6.64 -24.40
C ILE A 31 16.01 5.56 -25.39
N GLN A 32 16.69 4.55 -24.85
CA GLN A 32 17.11 3.39 -25.62
C GLN A 32 15.92 2.66 -26.27
N PRO A 33 16.10 2.08 -27.48
CA PRO A 33 15.02 1.43 -28.24
C PRO A 33 14.29 0.32 -27.46
N ARG A 34 15.01 -0.43 -26.61
CA ARG A 34 14.41 -1.47 -25.76
C ARG A 34 13.42 -0.87 -24.75
N THR A 35 13.78 0.26 -24.15
CA THR A 35 12.93 0.97 -23.19
C THR A 35 11.71 1.58 -23.88
N LEU A 36 11.91 2.20 -25.05
CA LEU A 36 10.84 2.73 -25.89
C LEU A 36 9.78 1.65 -26.21
N ASN A 37 10.22 0.47 -26.66
CA ASN A 37 9.31 -0.64 -26.97
C ASN A 37 8.54 -1.13 -25.73
N ASN A 38 9.16 -1.10 -24.54
CA ASN A 38 8.46 -1.47 -23.30
C ASN A 38 7.41 -0.43 -22.90
N ILE A 39 7.70 0.86 -23.08
CA ILE A 39 6.73 1.95 -22.86
C ILE A 39 5.56 1.78 -23.84
N TYR A 40 5.85 1.54 -25.12
CA TYR A 40 4.84 1.33 -26.16
C TYR A 40 3.91 0.14 -25.85
N ARG A 41 4.47 -1.02 -25.49
CA ARG A 41 3.67 -2.20 -25.09
C ARG A 41 2.80 -1.91 -23.86
N LYS A 42 3.33 -1.18 -22.88
CA LYS A 42 2.58 -0.81 -21.67
C LYS A 42 1.43 0.14 -22.01
N ALA A 43 1.65 1.11 -22.89
CA ALA A 43 0.59 2.01 -23.34
C ALA A 43 -0.54 1.25 -24.05
N ILE A 44 -0.20 0.30 -24.94
CA ILE A 44 -1.19 -0.59 -25.59
C ILE A 44 -1.94 -1.43 -24.56
N SER A 45 -1.25 -2.04 -23.59
CA SER A 45 -1.91 -2.84 -22.53
C SER A 45 -2.88 -2.02 -21.67
N ARG A 46 -2.71 -0.69 -21.67
CA ARG A 46 -3.59 0.26 -20.99
C ARG A 46 -4.65 0.86 -21.92
N GLY A 47 -4.83 0.31 -23.12
CA GLY A 47 -5.88 0.72 -24.05
C GLY A 47 -5.52 1.84 -25.01
N LEU A 48 -4.23 2.18 -25.18
CA LEU A 48 -3.84 3.06 -26.27
C LEU A 48 -4.07 2.32 -27.61
N ASN A 49 -4.90 2.88 -28.48
CA ASN A 49 -5.12 2.37 -29.83
C ASN A 49 -4.63 3.37 -30.90
N PRO A 50 -3.42 3.19 -31.44
CA PRO A 50 -2.83 4.09 -32.43
C PRO A 50 -3.64 4.29 -33.71
N GLN A 51 -4.53 3.34 -34.06
CA GLN A 51 -5.33 3.40 -35.29
C GLN A 51 -6.59 4.26 -35.14
N GLU A 52 -7.13 4.34 -33.92
CA GLU A 52 -8.34 5.12 -33.63
C GLU A 52 -7.99 6.52 -33.12
N SER A 53 -6.98 6.62 -32.26
CA SER A 53 -6.56 7.89 -31.66
C SER A 53 -5.10 7.86 -31.23
N THR A 54 -4.35 8.86 -31.67
CA THR A 54 -2.96 9.08 -31.25
C THR A 54 -2.86 9.89 -29.96
N LYS A 55 -3.98 10.20 -29.31
CA LYS A 55 -4.00 10.96 -28.06
C LYS A 55 -3.39 10.13 -26.92
N ILE A 56 -2.33 10.66 -26.33
CA ILE A 56 -1.69 10.08 -25.16
C ILE A 56 -2.20 10.80 -23.91
N LEU A 57 -2.70 10.02 -22.97
CA LEU A 57 -3.05 10.41 -21.60
C LEU A 57 -1.99 9.93 -20.61
N ASP A 58 -1.87 10.62 -19.48
CA ASP A 58 -0.87 10.32 -18.44
C ASP A 58 -0.94 8.87 -17.97
N TYR A 59 -2.16 8.35 -17.80
CA TYR A 59 -2.38 6.99 -17.32
C TYR A 59 -1.70 5.91 -18.19
N HIS A 60 -1.49 6.15 -19.49
CA HIS A 60 -0.79 5.20 -20.36
C HIS A 60 0.71 5.09 -20.02
N ILE A 61 1.30 6.15 -19.48
CA ILE A 61 2.75 6.31 -19.32
C ILE A 61 3.19 6.22 -17.86
N GLU A 62 2.33 6.63 -16.93
CA GLU A 62 2.61 6.64 -15.50
C GLU A 62 3.14 5.29 -14.98
N ASP A 63 4.06 5.33 -14.04
CA ASP A 63 4.50 4.10 -13.38
C ASP A 63 3.36 3.53 -12.53
N GLY A 64 3.11 2.23 -12.67
CA GLY A 64 2.14 1.54 -11.82
C GLY A 64 2.62 1.46 -10.38
N SER A 65 1.68 1.27 -9.45
CA SER A 65 2.00 1.00 -8.05
C SER A 65 2.95 -0.19 -7.93
N ARG A 66 4.10 0.01 -7.30
CA ARG A 66 5.04 -1.07 -7.04
C ARG A 66 4.48 -1.91 -5.88
N SER A 67 4.36 -3.22 -6.07
CA SER A 67 3.86 -4.15 -5.05
C SER A 67 4.70 -4.20 -3.77
N GLY A 68 5.92 -3.63 -3.81
CA GLY A 68 6.82 -3.57 -2.67
C GLY A 68 7.23 -4.95 -2.17
N ARG A 69 7.88 -5.00 -1.00
CA ARG A 69 8.16 -6.27 -0.32
C ARG A 69 6.88 -6.72 0.40
N PRO A 70 6.45 -8.00 0.25
CA PRO A 70 5.35 -8.54 1.05
C PRO A 70 5.57 -8.29 2.53
N THR A 71 4.57 -7.72 3.20
CA THR A 71 4.65 -7.41 4.63
C THR A 71 4.13 -8.59 5.46
N LYS A 72 4.60 -8.71 6.70
CA LYS A 72 4.03 -9.66 7.67
C LYS A 72 2.65 -9.23 8.19
N GLN A 73 2.12 -8.09 7.75
CA GLN A 73 0.83 -7.54 8.14
C GLN A 73 -0.28 -8.08 7.24
N GLY A 74 -0.29 -9.40 7.01
CA GLY A 74 -1.37 -10.04 6.24
C GLY A 74 -2.71 -9.89 6.95
N GLU A 75 -3.81 -9.99 6.21
CA GLU A 75 -5.16 -9.79 6.73
C GLU A 75 -5.44 -10.69 7.96
N GLU A 76 -5.02 -11.96 7.90
CA GLU A 76 -5.15 -12.92 9.01
C GLU A 76 -4.36 -12.48 10.26
N VAL A 77 -3.11 -12.04 10.09
CA VAL A 77 -2.29 -11.56 11.21
C VAL A 77 -2.91 -10.31 11.81
N THR A 78 -3.42 -9.40 10.98
CA THR A 78 -4.06 -8.17 11.46
C THR A 78 -5.35 -8.46 12.22
N SER A 79 -6.19 -9.38 11.73
CA SER A 79 -7.43 -9.76 12.42
C SER A 79 -7.14 -10.47 13.75
N ASN A 80 -6.11 -11.33 13.80
CA ASN A 80 -5.66 -12.00 15.01
C ASN A 80 -5.13 -11.00 16.06
N VAL A 81 -4.32 -10.01 15.66
CA VAL A 81 -3.88 -8.93 16.57
C VAL A 81 -5.07 -8.15 17.11
N LEU A 82 -6.03 -7.81 16.24
CA LEU A 82 -7.18 -7.00 16.61
C LEU A 82 -8.16 -7.74 17.52
N SER A 83 -8.40 -9.03 17.28
CA SER A 83 -9.27 -9.86 18.13
C SER A 83 -8.71 -9.97 19.54
N LYS A 84 -7.38 -10.14 19.67
CA LYS A 84 -6.69 -10.19 20.96
C LYS A 84 -6.79 -8.90 21.76
N VAL A 85 -6.83 -7.73 21.12
CA VAL A 85 -6.97 -6.43 21.81
C VAL A 85 -8.44 -6.05 22.07
N ARG A 86 -9.38 -6.53 21.25
CA ARG A 86 -10.81 -6.23 21.37
C ARG A 86 -11.57 -7.19 22.30
N GLY A 87 -11.03 -8.39 22.57
CA GLY A 87 -11.77 -9.46 23.23
C GLY A 87 -12.04 -9.28 24.73
N ASP A 88 -11.19 -8.57 25.49
CA ASP A 88 -11.32 -8.49 26.95
C ASP A 88 -11.00 -7.08 27.50
N ARG A 89 -11.50 -6.77 28.71
CA ARG A 89 -11.22 -5.55 29.45
C ARG A 89 -9.73 -5.35 29.67
N TYR A 90 -9.00 -6.40 30.05
CA TYR A 90 -7.54 -6.34 30.31
C TYR A 90 -6.71 -6.41 29.03
N ALA A 91 -7.31 -6.79 27.89
CA ALA A 91 -6.58 -6.96 26.65
C ALA A 91 -5.89 -5.69 26.16
N ARG A 92 -6.47 -4.51 26.45
CA ARG A 92 -5.88 -3.21 26.10
C ARG A 92 -4.69 -2.80 26.97
N GLU A 93 -4.48 -3.51 28.08
CA GLU A 93 -3.35 -3.31 28.98
C GLU A 93 -2.16 -4.19 28.60
N LYS A 94 -2.36 -5.21 27.74
CA LYS A 94 -1.30 -6.10 27.27
C LYS A 94 -0.24 -5.33 26.48
N THR A 95 1.03 -5.67 26.72
CA THR A 95 2.15 -5.11 25.96
C THR A 95 2.16 -5.68 24.54
N CYS A 96 2.72 -4.92 23.59
CA CYS A 96 2.85 -5.39 22.21
C CYS A 96 3.77 -6.63 22.13
N ALA A 97 4.81 -6.71 22.97
CA ALA A 97 5.64 -7.91 23.10
C ALA A 97 4.85 -9.16 23.51
N TYR A 98 3.93 -9.03 24.46
CA TYR A 98 3.11 -10.15 24.92
C TYR A 98 2.15 -10.64 23.83
N ILE A 99 1.50 -9.71 23.12
CA ILE A 99 0.63 -10.05 21.97
C ILE A 99 1.44 -10.71 20.84
N ALA A 100 2.65 -10.23 20.57
CA ALA A 100 3.54 -10.83 19.58
C ALA A 100 3.95 -12.27 19.95
N ALA A 101 4.24 -12.51 21.23
CA ALA A 101 4.56 -13.85 21.73
C ALA A 101 3.37 -14.81 21.64
N GLU A 102 2.14 -14.35 21.95
CA GLU A 102 0.92 -15.16 21.84
C GLU A 102 0.61 -15.57 20.38
N ILE A 103 0.87 -14.69 19.41
CA ILE A 103 0.55 -14.93 17.99
C ILE A 103 1.66 -15.72 17.30
N GLY A 104 2.93 -15.46 17.65
CA GLY A 104 4.09 -16.07 16.99
C GLY A 104 4.37 -15.50 15.60
N GLY A 105 5.64 -15.57 15.15
CA GLY A 105 6.05 -15.19 13.79
C GLY A 105 6.09 -13.68 13.47
N VAL A 106 5.66 -12.82 14.40
CA VAL A 106 5.54 -11.37 14.25
C VAL A 106 6.36 -10.67 15.34
N SER A 107 6.98 -9.53 15.02
CA SER A 107 7.71 -8.73 16.02
C SER A 107 6.78 -7.77 16.78
N GLU A 108 7.17 -7.40 17.99
CA GLU A 108 6.48 -6.38 18.80
C GLU A 108 6.19 -5.09 18.00
N VAL A 109 7.18 -4.61 17.25
CA VAL A 109 7.05 -3.39 16.44
C VAL A 109 5.99 -3.54 15.36
N THR A 110 5.86 -4.75 14.79
CA THR A 110 4.85 -5.02 13.76
C THR A 110 3.44 -4.99 14.36
N VAL A 111 3.26 -5.58 15.55
CA VAL A 111 2.01 -5.49 16.31
C VAL A 111 1.65 -4.03 16.59
N TRP A 112 2.61 -3.24 17.07
CA TRP A 112 2.40 -1.82 17.32
C TRP A 112 1.97 -1.03 16.07
N ARG A 113 2.59 -1.32 14.90
CA ARG A 113 2.21 -0.69 13.62
C ARG A 113 0.78 -1.04 13.22
N ILE A 114 0.39 -2.32 13.34
CA ILE A 114 -0.98 -2.79 13.05
C ILE A 114 -1.99 -2.06 13.95
N LEU A 115 -1.72 -1.97 15.25
CA LEU A 115 -2.60 -1.30 16.20
C LEU A 115 -2.73 0.20 15.91
N ARG A 116 -1.62 0.86 15.54
CA ARG A 116 -1.64 2.29 15.19
C ARG A 116 -2.41 2.56 13.89
N GLN A 117 -2.25 1.71 12.88
CA GLN A 117 -3.00 1.79 11.63
C GLN A 117 -4.51 1.55 11.86
N ALA A 118 -4.86 0.67 12.79
CA ALA A 118 -6.23 0.44 13.22
C ALA A 118 -6.79 1.52 14.18
N GLY A 119 -6.02 2.57 14.48
CA GLY A 119 -6.47 3.72 15.27
C GLY A 119 -6.34 3.60 16.79
N PHE A 120 -5.72 2.54 17.31
CA PHE A 120 -5.51 2.40 18.75
C PHE A 120 -4.45 3.37 19.28
N ARG A 121 -4.69 3.90 20.48
CA ARG A 121 -3.77 4.79 21.20
C ARG A 121 -3.48 4.23 22.58
N LYS A 122 -2.26 4.42 23.07
CA LYS A 122 -1.90 4.14 24.46
C LYS A 122 -2.68 5.11 25.35
N THR A 123 -3.63 4.59 26.11
CA THR A 123 -4.51 5.36 26.98
C THR A 123 -4.44 4.79 28.39
N LYS A 124 -4.64 5.64 29.40
CA LYS A 124 -4.71 5.16 30.79
C LYS A 124 -6.00 4.33 30.96
N PRO A 125 -5.96 3.18 31.65
CA PRO A 125 -7.15 2.42 31.94
C PRO A 125 -8.16 3.27 32.70
N THR A 126 -9.40 3.33 32.22
CA THR A 126 -10.49 3.99 32.94
C THR A 126 -11.18 2.94 33.80
N ARG A 127 -11.02 3.01 35.13
CA ARG A 127 -11.72 2.14 36.07
C ARG A 127 -12.97 2.86 36.55
N LYS A 128 -14.14 2.38 36.12
CA LYS A 128 -15.39 2.77 36.79
C LYS A 128 -15.39 2.13 38.18
N PRO A 129 -15.80 2.86 39.24
CA PRO A 129 -15.98 2.26 40.55
C PRO A 129 -16.95 1.07 40.44
N GLY A 130 -16.67 0.02 41.21
CA GLY A 130 -17.54 -1.16 41.27
C GLY A 130 -18.89 -0.82 41.89
N LEU A 131 -19.88 -1.71 41.71
CA LEU A 131 -21.15 -1.58 42.40
C LEU A 131 -20.95 -1.69 43.92
N THR A 132 -21.60 -0.79 44.67
CA THR A 132 -21.73 -0.92 46.13
C THR A 132 -22.60 -2.13 46.49
N ALA A 133 -22.52 -2.57 47.75
CA ALA A 133 -23.36 -3.69 48.24
C ALA A 133 -24.85 -3.39 48.06
N GLU A 134 -25.29 -2.18 48.43
CA GLU A 134 -26.66 -1.70 48.26
C GLU A 134 -27.13 -1.75 46.79
N MET A 135 -26.27 -1.35 45.84
CA MET A 135 -26.58 -1.41 44.40
C MET A 135 -26.70 -2.85 43.86
N LYS A 136 -26.08 -3.83 44.53
CA LYS A 136 -26.20 -5.24 44.15
C LYS A 136 -27.48 -5.84 44.70
N GLU A 137 -27.84 -5.50 45.94
CA GLU A 137 -29.10 -5.93 46.57
C GLU A 137 -30.32 -5.36 45.84
N ALA A 138 -30.28 -4.09 45.41
CA ALA A 138 -31.36 -3.47 44.62
C ALA A 138 -31.55 -4.06 43.21
N ARG A 139 -30.69 -5.00 42.78
CA ARG A 139 -30.79 -5.70 41.49
C ARG A 139 -31.33 -7.13 41.61
N LEU A 140 -31.47 -7.64 42.83
CA LEU A 140 -32.09 -8.93 43.16
C LEU A 140 -33.58 -8.71 43.49
#